data_AF-A0A1F6REL1-F1
#
_entry.id   AF-A0A1F6REL1-F1
#
_cell.length_a   1.000
_cell.length_b   1.000
_cell.length_c   1.000
_cell.angle_alpha   90.00
_cell.angle_beta   90.00
_cell.angle_gamma   90.00
#
_symmetry.space_group_name_H-M   'P 1'
#
loop_
_entity.id
_entity.type
_entity.pdbx_description
1 polymer ?
#
loop_
_entity_poly.entity_id
_entity_poly.type
_entity_poly.pdbx_seq_one_letter_code
_entity_poly.pdbx_strand_id
1 'polypeptide(L)'
;MTIATEYKTFEKEIANLTFMNNTFEQFISSAINAGDDQTISQVKQEIISQGKDNIQTRIHIKKAIKMAIANLESLIKEAEKSNSNKNMAKSLKNRFLTLVSILDKTQLEWQKHDLAIRL
;
A
#
# COMPACT_ATOMS: atom_id res chain seq x y z
N MET A 1 6.73 -12.98 -33.50
CA MET A 1 7.06 -12.77 -32.07
C MET A 1 7.48 -14.13 -31.53
N THR A 2 8.66 -14.26 -30.94
CA THR A 2 9.23 -15.55 -30.50
C THR A 2 8.95 -15.78 -29.01
N ILE A 3 8.74 -17.04 -28.62
CA ILE A 3 8.49 -17.49 -27.23
C ILE A 3 9.54 -16.94 -26.24
N ALA A 4 10.79 -16.78 -26.69
CA ALA A 4 11.88 -16.20 -25.89
C ALA A 4 11.70 -14.71 -25.54
N THR A 5 11.00 -13.94 -26.39
CA THR A 5 10.69 -12.53 -26.14
C THR A 5 9.54 -12.39 -25.14
N GLU A 6 8.54 -13.27 -25.23
CA GLU A 6 7.42 -13.33 -24.27
C GLU A 6 7.89 -13.75 -22.88
N TYR A 7 8.79 -14.74 -22.79
CA TYR A 7 9.35 -15.21 -21.52
C TYR A 7 10.18 -14.13 -20.81
N LYS A 8 11.05 -13.40 -21.54
CA LYS A 8 11.80 -12.26 -20.97
C LYS A 8 10.89 -11.10 -20.53
N THR A 9 9.78 -10.88 -21.22
CA THR A 9 8.80 -9.86 -20.84
C THR A 9 8.08 -10.25 -19.56
N PHE A 10 7.72 -11.52 -19.44
CA PHE A 10 7.10 -12.10 -18.25
C PHE A 10 8.04 -12.12 -17.03
N GLU A 11 9.31 -12.50 -17.19
CA GLU A 11 10.31 -12.44 -16.12
C GLU A 11 10.53 -11.00 -15.63
N LYS A 12 10.53 -10.03 -16.55
CA LYS A 12 10.66 -8.61 -16.21
C LYS A 12 9.42 -8.10 -15.47
N GLU A 13 8.22 -8.55 -15.85
CA GLU A 13 6.98 -8.27 -15.11
C GLU A 13 6.99 -8.90 -13.72
N ILE A 14 7.40 -10.16 -13.56
CA ILE A 14 7.51 -10.83 -12.25
C ILE A 14 8.56 -10.15 -11.37
N ALA A 15 9.71 -9.79 -11.91
CA ALA A 15 10.75 -9.09 -11.16
C ALA A 15 10.26 -7.71 -10.72
N ASN A 16 9.52 -6.99 -11.58
CA ASN A 16 8.92 -5.71 -11.24
C ASN A 16 7.82 -5.86 -10.17
N LEU A 17 7.01 -6.92 -10.25
CA LEU A 17 5.99 -7.24 -9.25
C LEU A 17 6.60 -7.65 -7.89
N THR A 18 7.69 -8.42 -7.91
CA THR A 18 8.40 -8.87 -6.70
C THR A 18 9.13 -7.71 -6.05
N PHE A 19 9.79 -6.86 -6.85
CA PHE A 19 10.38 -5.62 -6.40
C PHE A 19 9.32 -4.70 -5.79
N MET A 20 8.20 -4.48 -6.48
CA MET A 20 7.11 -3.68 -5.95
C MET A 20 6.52 -4.27 -4.66
N ASN A 21 6.35 -5.58 -4.52
CA ASN A 21 5.88 -6.18 -3.26
C ASN A 21 6.84 -5.91 -2.09
N ASN A 22 8.14 -6.17 -2.25
CA ASN A 22 9.12 -5.98 -1.17
C ASN A 22 9.27 -4.50 -0.81
N THR A 23 9.27 -3.63 -1.81
CA THR A 23 9.36 -2.19 -1.64
C THR A 23 8.09 -1.68 -0.96
N PHE A 24 6.88 -2.04 -1.43
CA PHE A 24 5.62 -1.59 -0.81
C PHE A 24 5.43 -2.10 0.62
N GLU A 25 5.80 -3.34 0.94
CA GLU A 25 5.73 -3.85 2.31
C GLU A 25 6.68 -3.09 3.24
N GLN A 26 7.90 -2.78 2.79
CA GLN A 26 8.83 -1.93 3.53
C GLN A 26 8.33 -0.48 3.65
N PHE A 27 7.73 0.07 2.59
CA PHE A 27 7.18 1.43 2.55
C PHE A 27 5.96 1.60 3.46
N ILE A 28 5.04 0.62 3.45
CA ILE A 28 3.90 0.53 4.36
C ILE A 28 4.42 0.41 5.80
N SER A 29 5.41 -0.45 6.03
CA SER A 29 6.03 -0.60 7.36
C SER A 29 6.67 0.70 7.86
N SER A 30 7.33 1.47 6.99
CA SER A 30 7.90 2.78 7.34
C SER A 30 6.84 3.82 7.67
N ALA A 31 5.78 3.95 6.86
CA ALA A 31 4.66 4.86 7.15
C ALA A 31 3.93 4.51 8.46
N ILE A 32 3.88 3.22 8.76
CA ILE A 32 3.29 2.67 9.98
C ILE A 32 4.17 2.90 11.22
N ASN A 33 5.49 2.86 11.09
CA ASN A 33 6.42 2.91 12.23
C ASN A 33 6.97 4.31 12.51
N ALA A 34 7.07 5.19 11.50
CA ALA A 34 7.69 6.51 11.65
C ALA A 34 6.84 7.47 12.49
N GLY A 35 5.51 7.40 12.39
CA GLY A 35 4.60 8.30 13.10
C GLY A 35 4.74 9.80 12.73
N ASP A 36 5.57 10.11 11.74
CA ASP A 36 5.84 11.45 11.23
C ASP A 36 5.02 11.70 9.96
N ASP A 37 4.27 12.81 9.96
CA ASP A 37 3.39 13.24 8.88
C ASP A 37 4.14 13.47 7.55
N GLN A 38 5.41 13.89 7.61
CA GLN A 38 6.23 14.12 6.42
C GLN A 38 6.52 12.80 5.68
N THR A 39 6.97 11.78 6.41
CA THR A 39 7.20 10.44 5.87
C THR A 39 5.91 9.86 5.28
N ILE A 40 4.77 10.00 5.99
CA ILE A 40 3.47 9.53 5.51
C ILE A 40 3.06 10.24 4.21
N SER A 41 3.31 11.55 4.11
CA SER A 41 3.01 12.34 2.92
C SER A 41 3.85 11.93 1.71
N GLN A 42 5.15 11.70 1.90
CA GLN A 42 6.06 11.23 0.85
C GLN A 42 5.65 9.85 0.34
N VAL A 43 5.38 8.91 1.25
CA VAL A 43 4.91 7.55 0.93
C VAL A 43 3.63 7.61 0.10
N LYS A 44 2.69 8.48 0.50
CA LYS A 44 1.44 8.67 -0.24
C LYS A 44 1.70 9.16 -1.67
N GLN A 45 2.57 10.14 -1.87
CA GLN A 45 2.87 10.67 -3.21
C GLN A 45 3.52 9.62 -4.11
N GLU A 46 4.44 8.82 -3.57
CA GLU A 46 5.11 7.76 -4.32
C GLU A 46 4.13 6.66 -4.75
N ILE A 47 3.25 6.24 -3.83
CA ILE A 47 2.15 5.29 -4.14
C ILE A 47 1.28 5.82 -5.29
N ILE A 48 0.85 7.09 -5.20
CA ILE A 48 0.00 7.71 -6.22
C ILE A 48 0.72 7.72 -7.57
N SER A 49 1.99 8.15 -7.60
CA SER A 49 2.79 8.24 -8.81
C SER A 49 2.96 6.87 -9.48
N GLN A 50 3.30 5.83 -8.73
CA GLN A 50 3.53 4.50 -9.30
C GLN A 50 2.26 3.87 -9.89
N GLY A 51 1.10 4.13 -9.28
CA GLY A 51 -0.17 3.62 -9.81
C GLY A 51 -0.73 4.47 -10.95
N LYS A 52 -0.22 5.68 -11.22
CA LYS A 52 -0.83 6.62 -12.17
C LYS A 52 -1.08 6.01 -13.55
N ASP A 53 -0.10 5.30 -14.11
CA ASP A 53 -0.16 4.85 -15.52
C ASP A 53 -0.47 3.35 -15.69
N ASN A 54 -0.55 2.58 -14.60
CA ASN A 54 -0.66 1.12 -14.68
C ASN A 54 -1.72 0.55 -13.72
N ILE A 55 -2.81 0.02 -14.29
CA ILE A 55 -3.91 -0.59 -13.54
C ILE A 55 -3.49 -1.83 -12.73
N GLN A 56 -2.56 -2.65 -13.24
CA GLN A 56 -2.05 -3.80 -12.50
C GLN A 56 -1.28 -3.34 -11.27
N THR A 57 -0.43 -2.31 -11.41
CA THR A 57 0.26 -1.68 -10.27
C THR A 57 -0.74 -1.19 -9.22
N ARG A 58 -1.81 -0.51 -9.64
CA ARG A 58 -2.89 -0.07 -8.72
C ARG A 58 -3.53 -1.24 -7.99
N ILE A 59 -3.83 -2.35 -8.68
CA ILE A 59 -4.42 -3.55 -8.08
C ILE A 59 -3.48 -4.14 -7.02
N HIS A 60 -2.19 -4.26 -7.34
CA HIS A 60 -1.19 -4.79 -6.41
C HIS A 60 -1.04 -3.93 -5.16
N ILE A 61 -0.92 -2.61 -5.32
CA ILE A 61 -0.87 -1.66 -4.21
C ILE A 61 -2.12 -1.78 -3.33
N LYS A 62 -3.31 -1.79 -3.92
CA LYS A 62 -4.57 -1.95 -3.16
C LYS A 62 -4.61 -3.25 -2.39
N LYS A 63 -4.13 -4.34 -2.99
CA LYS A 63 -4.07 -5.65 -2.32
C LYS A 63 -3.11 -5.61 -1.12
N ALA A 64 -1.90 -5.05 -1.29
CA ALA A 64 -0.91 -4.93 -0.22
C ALA A 64 -1.45 -4.12 0.97
N ILE A 65 -2.03 -2.93 0.71
CA ILE A 65 -2.59 -2.08 1.77
C ILE A 65 -3.75 -2.80 2.48
N LYS A 66 -4.65 -3.46 1.74
CA LYS A 66 -5.75 -4.23 2.35
C LYS A 66 -5.27 -5.39 3.22
N MET A 67 -4.23 -6.11 2.82
CA MET A 67 -3.63 -7.16 3.65
C MET A 67 -3.03 -6.58 4.94
N ALA A 68 -2.32 -5.46 4.86
CA ALA A 68 -1.76 -4.78 6.03
C ALA A 68 -2.86 -4.27 6.99
N ILE A 69 -3.98 -3.75 6.45
CA ILE A 69 -5.16 -3.36 7.23
C ILE A 69 -5.74 -4.58 7.98
N ALA A 70 -5.98 -5.70 7.28
CA ALA A 70 -6.52 -6.92 7.89
C ALA A 70 -5.60 -7.48 9.00
N ASN A 71 -4.28 -7.45 8.78
CA ASN A 71 -3.30 -7.83 9.79
C ASN A 71 -3.37 -6.93 11.03
N LEU A 72 -3.47 -5.61 10.85
CA LEU A 72 -3.64 -4.67 11.95
C LEU A 72 -4.96 -4.88 12.70
N GLU A 73 -6.07 -5.17 12.02
CA GLU A 73 -7.34 -5.50 12.69
C GLU A 73 -7.22 -6.72 13.61
N SER A 74 -6.51 -7.77 13.16
CA SER A 74 -6.26 -8.96 14.01
C SER A 74 -5.45 -8.57 15.25
N LEU A 75 -4.36 -7.83 15.07
CA LEU A 75 -3.49 -7.38 16.15
C LEU A 75 -4.23 -6.45 17.14
N ILE A 76 -5.11 -5.58 16.65
CA ILE A 76 -5.95 -4.73 17.51
C ILE A 76 -6.88 -5.59 18.36
N LYS A 77 -7.57 -6.57 17.76
CA LYS A 77 -8.48 -7.47 18.48
C LYS A 77 -7.74 -8.27 19.56
N GLU A 78 -6.53 -8.72 19.28
CA GLU A 78 -5.67 -9.41 20.25
C GLU A 78 -5.23 -8.47 21.38
N ALA A 79 -4.78 -7.26 21.04
CA ALA A 79 -4.35 -6.25 22.00
C ALA A 79 -5.50 -5.75 22.90
N GLU A 80 -6.73 -5.71 22.40
CA GLU A 80 -7.92 -5.34 23.20
C GLU A 80 -8.36 -6.45 24.16
N LYS A 81 -8.18 -7.73 23.79
CA LYS A 81 -8.42 -8.87 24.69
C LYS A 81 -7.38 -8.94 25.81
N SER A 82 -6.15 -8.54 25.50
CA SER A 82 -5.05 -8.42 26.44
C SER A 82 -5.18 -7.11 27.24
N ASN A 83 -5.84 -7.16 28.40
CA ASN A 83 -6.14 -6.00 29.26
C ASN A 83 -4.89 -5.21 29.76
N SER A 84 -3.69 -5.61 29.35
CA SER A 84 -2.38 -5.12 29.82
C SER A 84 -1.76 -3.99 28.98
N ASN A 85 -2.27 -3.65 27.78
CA ASN A 85 -1.54 -2.72 26.91
C ASN A 85 -2.40 -1.73 26.09
N LYS A 86 -3.11 -0.84 26.78
CA LYS A 86 -3.93 0.24 26.15
C LYS A 86 -3.13 1.12 25.18
N ASN A 87 -1.86 1.38 25.46
CA ASN A 87 -0.99 2.20 24.60
C ASN A 87 -0.65 1.48 23.28
N MET A 88 -0.40 0.17 23.33
CA MET A 88 -0.21 -0.64 22.12
C MET A 88 -1.47 -0.67 21.26
N ALA A 89 -2.64 -0.90 21.85
CA ALA A 89 -3.91 -0.88 21.11
C ALA A 89 -4.16 0.49 20.44
N LYS A 90 -3.88 1.60 21.14
CA LYS A 90 -3.97 2.96 20.58
C LYS A 90 -3.01 3.17 19.41
N SER A 91 -1.77 2.73 19.53
CA SER A 91 -0.77 2.80 18.46
C SER A 91 -1.21 2.02 17.22
N LEU A 92 -1.68 0.79 17.41
CA LEU A 92 -2.19 -0.06 16.32
C LEU A 92 -3.41 0.56 15.64
N LYS A 93 -4.33 1.16 16.39
CA LYS A 93 -5.48 1.90 15.83
C LYS A 93 -5.06 3.10 14.99
N ASN A 94 -4.07 3.89 15.44
CA ASN A 94 -3.54 4.99 14.65
C ASN A 94 -2.93 4.49 13.34
N ARG A 95 -2.12 3.42 13.39
CA ARG A 95 -1.54 2.77 12.22
C ARG A 95 -2.62 2.30 11.23
N PHE A 96 -3.70 1.70 11.76
CA PHE A 96 -4.85 1.25 10.97
C PHE A 96 -5.51 2.43 10.24
N LEU A 97 -5.80 3.53 10.95
CA LEU A 97 -6.42 4.72 10.35
C LEU A 97 -5.53 5.37 9.30
N THR A 98 -4.21 5.38 9.51
CA THR A 98 -3.25 5.88 8.51
C THR A 98 -3.33 5.06 7.22
N LEU A 99 -3.37 3.73 7.29
CA LEU A 99 -3.47 2.89 6.09
C LEU A 99 -4.79 3.06 5.35
N VAL A 100 -5.91 3.19 6.07
CA VAL A 100 -7.22 3.48 5.47
C VAL A 100 -7.17 4.82 4.74
N SER A 101 -6.63 5.85 5.38
CA SER A 101 -6.44 7.19 4.79
C SER A 101 -5.56 7.17 3.52
N ILE A 102 -4.48 6.40 3.53
CA ILE A 102 -3.61 6.21 2.35
C ILE A 102 -4.38 5.53 1.23
N LEU A 103 -5.11 4.45 1.52
CA LEU A 103 -5.90 3.71 0.54
C LEU A 103 -6.95 4.60 -0.14
N ASP A 104 -7.73 5.31 0.65
CA ASP A 104 -8.82 6.16 0.16
C ASP A 104 -8.30 7.31 -0.69
N LYS A 105 -7.28 8.04 -0.21
CA LYS A 105 -6.70 9.17 -0.95
C LYS A 105 -6.05 8.70 -2.25
N THR A 106 -5.34 7.58 -2.22
CA THR A 106 -4.71 7.01 -3.42
C THR A 106 -5.77 6.64 -4.46
N GLN A 107 -6.86 5.99 -4.02
CA GLN A 107 -7.95 5.63 -4.91
C GLN A 107 -8.59 6.85 -5.56
N LEU A 108 -8.85 7.91 -4.80
CA LEU A 108 -9.41 9.16 -5.32
C LEU A 108 -8.49 9.83 -6.36
N GLU A 109 -7.18 9.87 -6.10
CA GLU A 109 -6.23 10.50 -7.03
C GLU A 109 -6.12 9.73 -8.36
N TRP A 110 -6.13 8.40 -8.32
CA TRP A 110 -6.17 7.60 -9.55
C TRP A 110 -7.49 7.76 -10.31
N GLN A 111 -8.62 7.86 -9.62
CA GLN A 111 -9.91 8.15 -10.27
C GLN A 111 -9.92 9.51 -10.95
N LYS A 112 -9.38 10.56 -10.31
CA LYS A 112 -9.21 11.87 -10.95
C LYS A 112 -8.33 11.78 -12.18
N HIS A 113 -7.23 11.02 -12.10
CA HIS A 113 -6.34 10.85 -13.23
C HIS A 113 -7.02 10.12 -14.41
N ASP A 114 -7.77 9.05 -14.14
CA ASP A 114 -8.54 8.33 -15.17
C ASP A 114 -9.57 9.23 -15.84
N LEU A 115 -10.22 10.11 -15.07
CA LEU A 115 -11.16 11.10 -15.62
C LEU A 115 -10.43 12.12 -16.51
N ALA A 116 -9.26 12.59 -16.08
CA ALA A 116 -8.47 13.56 -16.85
C ALA A 116 -7.94 13.02 -18.19
N ILE A 117 -7.69 11.71 -18.31
CA ILE A 117 -7.31 11.08 -19.58
C ILE A 117 -8.53 10.95 -20.52
N ARG A 118 -9.75 10.87 -19.97
CA ARG A 118 -10.98 10.66 -20.74
C ARG A 118 -11.59 11.97 -21.28
N LEU A 119 -11.19 13.12 -20.74
CA LEU A 119 -11.62 14.46 -21.14
C LEU A 119 -10.66 15.05 -22.17
#